data_AF-A0A5M3MR85-F1
#
_entry.id   AF-A0A5M3MR85-F1
#
_cell.length_a   1.000
_cell.length_b   1.000
_cell.length_c   1.000
_cell.angle_alpha   90.00
_cell.angle_beta   90.00
_cell.angle_gamma   90.00
#
_symmetry.space_group_name_H-M   'P 1'
#
loop_
_entity.id
_entity.type
_entity.pdbx_description
1 polymer ?
#
loop_
_entity_poly.entity_id
_entity_poly.type
_entity_poly.pdbx_seq_one_letter_code
_entity_poly.pdbx_strand_id
1 'polypeptide(L)'
;MYSFAAGGAQDECGSPTKSAYVQKPTPLVDFIEDDASGIGQDILPAELTGAPCLPNLSSLKRDRPADDHANATFLTEWSFGVAHDRLVQVITDIQPFEPYWEELTFIDLSKRALDSVARLKEFLPQLDRLSFGIPSSVRTLSVASNVLTSVTSFSHLVNLESLDISHNDIDSLKQLQCLRHLRELRADGNKIDSLAGLEKMNGLVKLSLQGNQLQEVDFTRFAWSRLEMLNLSRNKITGLLGLSSNLPSLISLNVDNNALNHLDPGGPMPRLRILRVSGNRLQQLNASLFPNLRTLYADNNSLGTLTKAERLTKLENLSMRNQGCRELHLPTRQFRDVKRLYLSGNKLKTEFIAEPCYNLVYLEVAACRLTSLPRDLAKLAPNLRVLNLNYNFLEDAQPLEGLTRLKKLTLIGSRLKGTKSLIRVLQRMPDAEMLDFRRVFSLMNPCTLGWYLPLLVKDVPGALQPSESGGGIAAKAERARSGEKERGEGSRGWQELDAKFRQDLPNDAYVGRLAYRGLVMRACPRIRMLDGVEVSEKERTKANHLLQGLEAGGKITAKAVAS
;
A
#
# COMPACT_ATOMS: atom_id res chain seq x y z
N MET A 1 -43.06 -39.38 29.46
CA MET A 1 -43.58 -39.76 30.80
C MET A 1 -42.87 -38.86 31.79
N TYR A 2 -43.58 -37.93 32.44
CA TYR A 2 -44.32 -38.10 33.71
C TYR A 2 -43.37 -38.33 34.92
N SER A 3 -43.50 -37.67 36.10
CA SER A 3 -44.27 -36.45 36.47
C SER A 3 -44.10 -36.07 37.96
N PHE A 4 -43.87 -34.78 38.26
CA PHE A 4 -44.20 -34.07 39.53
C PHE A 4 -43.52 -34.59 40.84
N ALA A 5 -43.54 -33.92 42.00
CA ALA A 5 -44.15 -32.65 42.47
C ALA A 5 -43.10 -31.85 43.31
N ALA A 6 -43.01 -30.51 43.29
CA ALA A 6 -43.80 -29.48 44.01
C ALA A 6 -43.71 -29.53 45.57
N GLY A 7 -43.65 -28.43 46.32
CA GLY A 7 -43.65 -26.97 46.03
C GLY A 7 -42.96 -26.18 47.17
N GLY A 8 -43.19 -24.87 47.43
CA GLY A 8 -43.99 -23.85 46.74
C GLY A 8 -44.60 -22.79 47.70
N ALA A 9 -44.17 -21.52 47.60
CA ALA A 9 -44.81 -20.26 48.10
C ALA A 9 -43.91 -19.08 47.62
N GLN A 10 -44.32 -18.02 46.88
CA GLN A 10 -45.46 -17.06 46.92
C GLN A 10 -45.27 -15.89 47.91
N ASP A 11 -45.74 -14.65 47.71
CA ASP A 11 -46.19 -13.81 46.54
C ASP A 11 -46.45 -12.36 47.08
N GLU A 12 -46.56 -11.24 46.33
CA GLU A 12 -46.30 -10.88 44.91
C GLU A 12 -45.38 -9.61 44.90
N CYS A 13 -45.52 -8.40 44.30
CA CYS A 13 -46.41 -7.72 43.32
C CYS A 13 -45.65 -6.50 42.70
N GLY A 14 -46.17 -5.89 41.61
CA GLY A 14 -45.97 -4.44 41.35
C GLY A 14 -45.46 -3.96 39.97
N SER A 15 -46.37 -3.74 39.02
CA SER A 15 -46.18 -2.91 37.79
C SER A 15 -47.57 -2.33 37.37
N PRO A 16 -47.73 -1.33 36.47
CA PRO A 16 -46.99 -1.02 35.23
C PRO A 16 -46.59 0.49 35.13
N THR A 17 -46.06 1.09 34.05
CA THR A 17 -46.68 1.33 32.71
C THR A 17 -45.70 1.67 31.58
N LYS A 18 -46.24 1.56 30.35
CA LYS A 18 -45.62 1.75 29.03
C LYS A 18 -45.17 3.20 28.75
N SER A 19 -44.14 3.34 27.91
CA SER A 19 -44.22 4.22 26.73
C SER A 19 -43.24 3.75 25.64
N ALA A 20 -43.61 3.94 24.38
CA ALA A 20 -42.76 3.69 23.22
C ALA A 20 -43.13 4.70 22.12
N TYR A 21 -42.14 5.31 21.47
CA TYR A 21 -42.35 6.18 20.32
C TYR A 21 -41.41 5.83 19.18
N VAL A 22 -42.01 5.58 18.02
CA VAL A 22 -41.37 5.48 16.71
C VAL A 22 -42.03 6.53 15.83
N GLN A 23 -41.23 7.39 15.19
CA GLN A 23 -41.70 8.17 14.05
C GLN A 23 -40.55 8.49 13.10
N LYS A 24 -40.88 8.62 11.82
CA LYS A 24 -40.03 9.00 10.70
C LYS A 24 -40.84 9.96 9.79
N PRO A 25 -40.21 10.64 8.80
CA PRO A 25 -40.51 12.05 8.54
C PRO A 25 -41.69 12.31 7.60
N THR A 26 -42.13 13.56 7.62
CA THR A 26 -42.99 14.21 6.62
C THR A 26 -42.39 15.58 6.23
N PRO A 27 -42.73 16.13 5.05
CA PRO A 27 -42.04 17.28 4.45
C PRO A 27 -42.64 18.64 4.85
N LEU A 28 -41.96 19.72 4.47
CA LEU A 28 -42.55 21.05 4.30
C LEU A 28 -42.33 21.55 2.86
N VAL A 29 -43.38 22.10 2.27
CA VAL A 29 -43.37 23.00 1.11
C VAL A 29 -44.50 24.02 1.36
N ASP A 30 -44.27 25.30 1.04
CA ASP A 30 -45.22 26.26 0.43
C ASP A 30 -45.04 27.74 0.89
N PHE A 31 -44.88 28.59 -0.14
CA PHE A 31 -45.28 30.00 -0.35
C PHE A 31 -45.56 30.99 0.81
N ILE A 32 -44.94 32.18 0.70
CA ILE A 32 -45.60 33.51 0.55
C ILE A 32 -44.79 34.33 -0.51
N GLU A 33 -45.44 35.26 -1.23
CA GLU A 33 -44.91 36.03 -2.38
C GLU A 33 -44.76 37.56 -2.09
N ASP A 34 -44.55 38.37 -3.16
CA ASP A 34 -44.53 39.86 -3.24
C ASP A 34 -43.34 40.60 -2.57
N ASP A 35 -42.79 41.75 -3.02
CA ASP A 35 -43.06 42.79 -4.06
C ASP A 35 -41.70 43.47 -4.43
N ALA A 36 -41.40 44.09 -5.59
CA ALA A 36 -41.83 44.00 -7.00
C ALA A 36 -40.86 44.83 -7.91
N SER A 37 -41.25 45.11 -9.17
CA SER A 37 -40.52 45.86 -10.24
C SER A 37 -39.27 45.17 -10.85
N GLY A 38 -39.04 45.11 -12.17
CA GLY A 38 -39.66 45.76 -13.35
C GLY A 38 -38.71 46.82 -13.93
N ILE A 39 -38.14 46.70 -15.13
CA ILE A 39 -38.71 46.75 -16.51
C ILE A 39 -37.62 46.16 -17.46
N GLY A 40 -37.85 45.52 -18.63
CA GLY A 40 -39.08 45.17 -19.35
C GLY A 40 -39.14 45.76 -20.78
N GLN A 41 -38.88 44.97 -21.84
CA GLN A 41 -39.40 45.18 -23.22
C GLN A 41 -38.98 44.06 -24.18
N ASP A 42 -39.73 43.92 -25.28
CA ASP A 42 -39.55 42.92 -26.35
C ASP A 42 -40.13 43.47 -27.68
N ILE A 43 -39.79 42.84 -28.82
CA ILE A 43 -40.40 42.97 -30.17
C ILE A 43 -40.06 44.23 -31.02
N LEU A 44 -39.06 44.07 -31.92
CA LEU A 44 -38.99 44.49 -33.36
C LEU A 44 -39.05 46.02 -33.72
N PRO A 45 -38.80 46.48 -34.99
CA PRO A 45 -38.67 45.74 -36.27
C PRO A 45 -37.58 46.20 -37.29
N ALA A 46 -37.64 45.56 -38.47
CA ALA A 46 -37.31 46.08 -39.83
C ALA A 46 -35.86 46.02 -40.37
N GLU A 47 -35.79 46.02 -41.72
CA GLU A 47 -34.61 45.87 -42.57
C GLU A 47 -33.99 47.22 -42.97
N LEU A 48 -32.71 47.25 -43.38
CA LEU A 48 -32.25 47.79 -44.69
C LEU A 48 -30.70 47.84 -44.84
N THR A 49 -30.21 47.33 -45.98
CA THR A 49 -28.98 47.70 -46.73
C THR A 49 -27.69 48.13 -46.00
N GLY A 50 -26.56 47.42 -46.25
CA GLY A 50 -25.22 47.99 -45.96
C GLY A 50 -24.01 47.06 -46.15
N ALA A 51 -23.48 46.96 -47.36
CA ALA A 51 -22.09 46.55 -47.65
C ALA A 51 -21.32 47.80 -48.19
N PRO A 52 -19.97 47.86 -48.22
CA PRO A 52 -19.01 46.73 -48.23
C PRO A 52 -17.65 46.96 -47.49
N CYS A 53 -16.71 46.05 -47.76
CA CYS A 53 -15.23 46.22 -47.76
C CYS A 53 -14.41 46.09 -46.45
N LEU A 54 -13.36 45.26 -46.57
CA LEU A 54 -12.20 45.12 -45.68
C LEU A 54 -11.25 46.32 -45.78
N PRO A 55 -10.56 46.71 -44.69
CA PRO A 55 -9.24 47.33 -44.76
C PRO A 55 -8.12 46.27 -44.81
N ASN A 56 -7.02 46.57 -45.51
CA ASN A 56 -5.89 45.66 -45.71
C ASN A 56 -4.70 46.00 -44.76
N LEU A 57 -3.78 45.06 -44.55
CA LEU A 57 -2.63 45.24 -43.65
C LEU A 57 -1.65 46.30 -44.15
N SER A 58 -1.24 47.23 -43.28
CA SER A 58 0.16 47.70 -43.20
C SER A 58 0.46 48.53 -41.94
N SER A 59 1.74 48.62 -41.60
CA SER A 59 2.36 49.46 -40.55
C SER A 59 1.89 49.29 -39.10
N LEU A 60 2.70 48.57 -38.32
CA LEU A 60 3.48 49.14 -37.21
C LEU A 60 4.67 48.22 -36.87
N LYS A 61 5.76 48.79 -36.35
CA LYS A 61 6.99 48.08 -35.91
C LYS A 61 7.40 48.64 -34.55
N ARG A 62 8.22 47.88 -33.82
CA ARG A 62 8.80 48.16 -32.48
C ARG A 62 7.82 47.94 -31.31
N ASP A 63 8.21 47.37 -30.17
CA ASP A 63 9.52 46.80 -29.72
C ASP A 63 9.31 45.50 -28.89
N ARG A 64 10.40 44.81 -28.52
CA ARG A 64 10.40 43.70 -27.53
C ARG A 64 10.65 44.25 -26.11
N PRO A 65 10.25 43.53 -25.05
CA PRO A 65 11.20 42.61 -24.38
C PRO A 65 10.84 41.12 -24.53
N ALA A 66 11.64 40.24 -23.91
CA ALA A 66 11.42 38.80 -23.89
C ALA A 66 10.71 38.35 -22.61
N ASP A 67 9.85 37.34 -22.73
CA ASP A 67 9.25 36.62 -21.60
C ASP A 67 9.13 35.14 -21.97
N ASP A 68 9.94 34.28 -21.32
CA ASP A 68 10.23 32.92 -21.80
C ASP A 68 9.14 31.89 -21.44
N HIS A 69 8.04 32.36 -20.84
CA HIS A 69 6.89 31.54 -20.43
C HIS A 69 5.79 31.41 -21.50
N ALA A 70 5.76 32.25 -22.52
CA ALA A 70 4.69 32.23 -23.54
C ALA A 70 4.69 30.97 -24.44
N ASN A 71 5.87 30.37 -24.65
CA ASN A 71 6.05 29.28 -25.63
C ASN A 71 5.34 27.97 -25.25
N ALA A 72 5.11 27.70 -23.97
CA ALA A 72 4.46 26.47 -23.53
C ALA A 72 2.98 26.43 -23.96
N THR A 73 2.23 27.51 -23.70
CA THR A 73 0.82 27.64 -24.08
C THR A 73 0.65 27.66 -25.60
N PHE A 74 1.48 28.44 -26.30
CA PHE A 74 1.45 28.53 -27.77
C PHE A 74 1.68 27.17 -28.44
N LEU A 75 2.64 26.36 -27.97
CA LEU A 75 2.88 25.03 -28.52
C LEU A 75 1.72 24.07 -28.24
N THR A 76 1.08 24.14 -27.07
CA THR A 76 -0.12 23.33 -26.81
C THR A 76 -1.29 23.75 -27.70
N GLU A 77 -1.59 25.05 -27.82
CA GLU A 77 -2.68 25.56 -28.66
C GLU A 77 -2.46 25.23 -30.14
N TRP A 78 -1.24 25.36 -30.66
CA TRP A 78 -0.92 24.90 -32.02
C TRP A 78 -1.13 23.40 -32.19
N SER A 79 -0.73 22.57 -31.22
CA SER A 79 -0.96 21.12 -31.31
C SER A 79 -2.45 20.75 -31.28
N PHE A 80 -3.28 21.51 -30.54
CA PHE A 80 -4.73 21.32 -30.53
C PHE A 80 -5.42 21.85 -31.79
N GLY A 81 -4.93 22.94 -32.39
CA GLY A 81 -5.41 23.45 -33.69
C GLY A 81 -5.14 22.46 -34.83
N VAL A 82 -3.89 22.02 -34.97
CA VAL A 82 -3.50 21.04 -36.01
C VAL A 82 -4.25 19.72 -35.84
N ALA A 83 -4.47 19.26 -34.61
CA ALA A 83 -5.29 18.07 -34.35
C ALA A 83 -6.78 18.28 -34.70
N HIS A 84 -7.34 19.46 -34.42
CA HIS A 84 -8.73 19.82 -34.75
C HIS A 84 -8.95 19.86 -36.27
N ASP A 85 -8.12 20.59 -37.01
CA ASP A 85 -8.20 20.68 -38.48
C ASP A 85 -8.05 19.31 -39.14
N ARG A 86 -7.14 18.49 -38.63
CA ARG A 86 -6.93 17.12 -39.11
C ARG A 86 -8.11 16.20 -38.79
N LEU A 87 -8.79 16.40 -37.68
CA LEU A 87 -9.99 15.65 -37.31
C LEU A 87 -11.18 16.03 -38.20
N VAL A 88 -11.40 17.34 -38.44
CA VAL A 88 -12.39 17.84 -39.43
C VAL A 88 -12.13 17.22 -40.80
N GLN A 89 -10.89 17.31 -41.29
CA GLN A 89 -10.52 16.74 -42.58
C GLN A 89 -10.88 15.25 -42.65
N VAL A 90 -10.55 14.47 -41.61
CA VAL A 90 -10.81 13.03 -41.58
C VAL A 90 -12.31 12.70 -41.50
N ILE A 91 -13.13 13.50 -40.81
CA ILE A 91 -14.58 13.32 -40.77
C ILE A 91 -15.19 13.61 -42.16
N THR A 92 -14.82 14.72 -42.81
CA THR A 92 -15.24 15.04 -44.19
C THR A 92 -14.83 13.96 -45.18
N ASP A 93 -13.62 13.42 -45.03
CA ASP A 93 -13.07 12.32 -45.84
C ASP A 93 -13.83 10.98 -45.69
N ILE A 94 -14.67 10.83 -44.65
CA ILE A 94 -15.48 9.63 -44.37
C ILE A 94 -16.96 9.87 -44.69
N GLN A 95 -17.48 11.07 -44.39
CA GLN A 95 -18.87 11.46 -44.62
C GLN A 95 -18.98 12.74 -45.50
N PRO A 96 -18.50 12.70 -46.76
CA PRO A 96 -18.44 13.89 -47.62
C PRO A 96 -19.80 14.42 -48.10
N PHE A 97 -20.89 13.72 -47.79
CA PHE A 97 -22.27 14.07 -48.18
C PHE A 97 -23.21 14.25 -46.99
N GLU A 98 -22.72 14.17 -45.76
CA GLU A 98 -23.52 14.35 -44.55
C GLU A 98 -23.36 15.78 -44.01
N PRO A 99 -24.37 16.66 -44.11
CA PRO A 99 -24.31 18.01 -43.55
C PRO A 99 -24.51 18.06 -42.03
N TYR A 100 -25.14 17.04 -41.42
CA TYR A 100 -25.54 17.05 -40.00
C TYR A 100 -24.73 16.06 -39.17
N TRP A 101 -23.43 16.32 -39.01
CA TRP A 101 -22.54 15.50 -38.19
C TRP A 101 -23.01 15.33 -36.74
N GLU A 102 -23.78 16.30 -36.22
CA GLU A 102 -24.34 16.25 -34.87
C GLU A 102 -25.31 15.08 -34.65
N GLU A 103 -25.93 14.53 -35.71
CA GLU A 103 -26.87 13.40 -35.65
C GLU A 103 -26.20 12.02 -35.86
N LEU A 104 -24.88 11.98 -36.14
CA LEU A 104 -24.16 10.74 -36.45
C LEU A 104 -23.90 9.86 -35.22
N THR A 105 -24.70 8.81 -35.08
CA THR A 105 -24.54 7.76 -34.04
C THR A 105 -23.36 6.80 -34.28
N PHE A 106 -22.77 6.78 -35.47
CA PHE A 106 -21.63 5.91 -35.81
C PHE A 106 -20.65 6.56 -36.78
N ILE A 107 -19.34 6.40 -36.52
CA ILE A 107 -18.27 6.71 -37.47
C ILE A 107 -17.14 5.68 -37.39
N ASP A 108 -16.56 5.31 -38.54
CA ASP A 108 -15.37 4.48 -38.63
C ASP A 108 -14.12 5.31 -38.97
N LEU A 109 -13.34 5.67 -37.95
CA LEU A 109 -12.03 6.29 -38.11
C LEU A 109 -10.94 5.24 -38.40
N SER A 110 -11.27 3.99 -38.76
CA SER A 110 -10.27 2.97 -39.03
C SER A 110 -9.36 3.32 -40.21
N LYS A 111 -8.09 2.92 -40.10
CA LYS A 111 -7.01 3.17 -41.09
C LYS A 111 -6.69 4.66 -41.32
N ARG A 112 -7.29 5.60 -40.57
CA ARG A 112 -6.96 7.02 -40.61
C ARG A 112 -5.86 7.33 -39.58
N ALA A 113 -4.79 7.99 -40.03
CA ALA A 113 -3.73 8.49 -39.16
C ALA A 113 -4.21 9.77 -38.48
N LEU A 114 -4.64 9.63 -37.22
CA LEU A 114 -5.04 10.70 -36.31
C LEU A 114 -4.13 10.68 -35.07
N ASP A 115 -3.42 11.78 -34.85
CA ASP A 115 -2.50 11.92 -33.70
C ASP A 115 -3.23 12.21 -32.39
N SER A 116 -4.48 12.68 -32.46
CA SER A 116 -5.38 12.88 -31.32
C SER A 116 -6.85 12.78 -31.74
N VAL A 117 -7.70 12.44 -30.77
CA VAL A 117 -9.17 12.39 -30.90
C VAL A 117 -9.83 13.32 -29.85
N ALA A 118 -9.03 14.11 -29.14
CA ALA A 118 -9.55 15.20 -28.32
C ALA A 118 -10.42 16.13 -29.19
N ARG A 119 -11.54 16.61 -28.63
CA ARG A 119 -12.56 17.42 -29.33
C ARG A 119 -13.47 16.69 -30.33
N LEU A 120 -13.37 15.36 -30.53
CA LEU A 120 -14.35 14.63 -31.37
C LEU A 120 -15.81 14.83 -30.94
N LYS A 121 -16.04 14.94 -29.62
CA LYS A 121 -17.36 15.23 -29.03
C LYS A 121 -17.96 16.58 -29.48
N GLU A 122 -17.14 17.54 -29.89
CA GLU A 122 -17.62 18.84 -30.40
C GLU A 122 -18.18 18.74 -31.82
N PHE A 123 -17.80 17.70 -32.58
CA PHE A 123 -18.29 17.44 -33.93
C PHE A 123 -19.37 16.36 -33.98
N LEU A 124 -19.26 15.36 -33.09
CA LEU A 124 -20.14 14.17 -33.04
C LEU A 124 -20.73 14.00 -31.61
N PRO A 125 -21.58 14.93 -31.14
CA PRO A 125 -22.18 14.89 -29.80
C PRO A 125 -23.04 13.65 -29.51
N GLN A 126 -23.68 13.04 -30.53
CA GLN A 126 -24.58 11.87 -30.40
C GLN A 126 -23.90 10.53 -30.72
N LEU A 127 -22.57 10.45 -30.66
CA LEU A 127 -21.82 9.28 -31.14
C LEU A 127 -21.89 8.06 -30.20
N ASP A 128 -22.87 7.17 -30.43
CA ASP A 128 -22.99 5.87 -29.74
C ASP A 128 -21.80 4.92 -30.00
N ARG A 129 -21.20 4.97 -31.21
CA ARG A 129 -20.21 3.96 -31.65
C ARG A 129 -19.05 4.58 -32.42
N LEU A 130 -17.84 4.41 -31.89
CA LEU A 130 -16.58 4.81 -32.50
C LEU A 130 -15.72 3.58 -32.81
N SER A 131 -15.22 3.49 -34.05
CA SER A 131 -14.16 2.56 -34.45
C SER A 131 -12.87 3.32 -34.70
N PHE A 132 -11.75 2.88 -34.09
CA PHE A 132 -10.44 3.52 -34.19
C PHE A 132 -9.43 2.57 -34.86
N GLY A 133 -8.50 3.13 -35.64
CA GLY A 133 -7.68 2.40 -36.63
C GLY A 133 -6.56 1.50 -36.12
N ILE A 134 -6.77 0.73 -35.06
CA ILE A 134 -5.79 -0.22 -34.53
C ILE A 134 -5.66 -1.42 -35.51
N PRO A 135 -4.49 -1.67 -36.12
CA PRO A 135 -4.37 -2.74 -37.11
C PRO A 135 -4.44 -4.13 -36.44
N SER A 136 -5.10 -5.08 -37.10
CA SER A 136 -5.36 -6.44 -36.58
C SER A 136 -4.09 -7.31 -36.41
N SER A 137 -2.92 -6.79 -36.75
CA SER A 137 -1.60 -7.37 -36.46
C SER A 137 -1.08 -7.04 -35.05
N VAL A 138 -1.70 -6.10 -34.33
CA VAL A 138 -1.29 -5.69 -32.97
C VAL A 138 -1.45 -6.85 -31.98
N ARG A 139 -0.33 -7.18 -31.30
CA ARG A 139 -0.28 -8.22 -30.26
C ARG A 139 -0.22 -7.66 -28.83
N THR A 140 0.17 -6.40 -28.68
CA THR A 140 0.25 -5.71 -27.39
C THR A 140 -0.43 -4.35 -27.52
N LEU A 141 -1.47 -4.11 -26.73
CA LEU A 141 -2.20 -2.84 -26.67
C LEU A 141 -2.22 -2.34 -25.23
N SER A 142 -1.85 -1.08 -25.03
CA SER A 142 -2.07 -0.38 -23.77
C SER A 142 -2.90 0.87 -24.05
N VAL A 143 -4.03 0.97 -23.38
CA VAL A 143 -4.99 2.07 -23.41
C VAL A 143 -5.41 2.42 -21.97
N ALA A 144 -4.48 2.23 -21.03
CA ALA A 144 -4.67 2.57 -19.63
C ALA A 144 -4.78 4.09 -19.41
N SER A 145 -5.44 4.52 -18.33
CA SER A 145 -5.64 5.94 -17.97
C SER A 145 -6.39 6.75 -19.04
N ASN A 146 -7.49 6.17 -19.55
CA ASN A 146 -8.41 6.82 -20.50
C ASN A 146 -9.85 6.82 -19.92
N VAL A 147 -10.84 7.21 -20.73
CA VAL A 147 -12.27 7.19 -20.37
C VAL A 147 -13.01 6.07 -21.13
N LEU A 148 -12.39 4.89 -21.25
CA LEU A 148 -13.03 3.74 -21.89
C LEU A 148 -14.17 3.22 -21.02
N THR A 149 -15.29 2.93 -21.66
CA THR A 149 -16.47 2.26 -21.08
C THR A 149 -16.67 0.90 -21.74
N SER A 150 -17.61 0.10 -21.26
CA SER A 150 -17.93 -1.20 -21.88
C SER A 150 -18.57 -1.10 -23.28
N VAL A 151 -18.81 0.09 -23.83
CA VAL A 151 -19.21 0.24 -25.24
C VAL A 151 -18.02 -0.01 -26.20
N THR A 152 -16.78 0.09 -25.70
CA THR A 152 -15.55 -0.11 -26.49
C THR A 152 -15.44 -1.53 -27.05
N SER A 153 -15.35 -1.64 -28.38
CA SER A 153 -15.42 -2.93 -29.09
C SER A 153 -14.05 -3.43 -29.59
N PHE A 154 -13.53 -4.49 -28.97
CA PHE A 154 -12.22 -5.10 -29.28
C PHE A 154 -12.28 -6.21 -30.35
N SER A 155 -13.41 -6.39 -31.03
CA SER A 155 -13.70 -7.52 -31.93
C SER A 155 -12.72 -7.70 -33.09
N HIS A 156 -12.10 -6.62 -33.57
CA HIS A 156 -11.14 -6.63 -34.68
C HIS A 156 -9.71 -7.04 -34.26
N LEU A 157 -9.40 -7.11 -32.96
CA LEU A 157 -8.07 -7.37 -32.41
C LEU A 157 -7.86 -8.84 -32.01
N VAL A 158 -8.35 -9.79 -32.81
CA VAL A 158 -8.36 -11.23 -32.48
C VAL A 158 -6.96 -11.77 -32.12
N ASN A 159 -5.90 -11.22 -32.72
CA ASN A 159 -4.50 -11.63 -32.51
C ASN A 159 -3.84 -11.07 -31.24
N LEU A 160 -4.57 -10.35 -30.38
CA LEU A 160 -4.01 -9.68 -29.22
C LEU A 160 -3.55 -10.68 -28.16
N GLU A 161 -2.28 -10.59 -27.75
CA GLU A 161 -1.64 -11.43 -26.73
C GLU A 161 -1.49 -10.70 -25.38
N SER A 162 -1.49 -9.36 -25.37
CA SER A 162 -1.38 -8.54 -24.17
C SER A 162 -2.27 -7.30 -24.25
N LEU A 163 -3.09 -7.07 -23.22
CA LEU A 163 -4.00 -5.93 -23.10
C LEU A 163 -3.86 -5.25 -21.73
N ASP A 164 -3.66 -3.93 -21.73
CA ASP A 164 -3.77 -3.08 -20.55
C ASP A 164 -4.88 -2.04 -20.76
N ILE A 165 -5.98 -2.20 -20.01
CA ILE A 165 -7.16 -1.31 -19.95
C ILE A 165 -7.32 -0.71 -18.54
N SER A 166 -6.24 -0.69 -17.75
CA SER A 166 -6.28 -0.22 -16.36
C SER A 166 -6.62 1.27 -16.25
N HIS A 167 -7.20 1.72 -15.13
CA HIS A 167 -7.62 3.11 -14.89
C HIS A 167 -8.54 3.65 -16.01
N ASN A 168 -9.68 2.98 -16.19
CA ASN A 168 -10.77 3.36 -17.09
C ASN A 168 -12.12 3.18 -16.37
N ASP A 169 -13.22 3.46 -17.04
CA ASP A 169 -14.59 3.36 -16.51
C ASP A 169 -15.31 2.07 -16.96
N ILE A 170 -14.56 0.99 -17.19
CA ILE A 170 -15.12 -0.28 -17.66
C ILE A 170 -15.80 -1.03 -16.50
N ASP A 171 -17.06 -1.42 -16.71
CA ASP A 171 -17.88 -2.20 -15.77
C ASP A 171 -18.01 -3.70 -16.17
N SER A 172 -17.80 -4.04 -17.45
CA SER A 172 -17.97 -5.40 -17.97
C SER A 172 -16.86 -5.82 -18.93
N LEU A 173 -16.52 -7.11 -18.92
CA LEU A 173 -15.44 -7.72 -19.73
C LEU A 173 -15.96 -8.56 -20.91
N LYS A 174 -17.29 -8.58 -21.14
CA LYS A 174 -17.97 -9.38 -22.19
C LYS A 174 -17.42 -9.12 -23.59
N GLN A 175 -17.02 -7.88 -23.84
CA GLN A 175 -16.45 -7.34 -25.07
C GLN A 175 -15.08 -7.97 -25.41
N LEU A 176 -14.37 -8.51 -24.41
CA LEU A 176 -13.08 -9.17 -24.59
C LEU A 176 -13.22 -10.65 -25.01
N GLN A 177 -14.43 -11.23 -25.05
CA GLN A 177 -14.62 -12.66 -25.36
C GLN A 177 -14.15 -13.07 -26.77
N CYS A 178 -13.92 -12.11 -27.67
CA CYS A 178 -13.29 -12.31 -28.97
C CYS A 178 -11.77 -12.59 -28.89
N LEU A 179 -11.08 -12.15 -27.82
CA LEU A 179 -9.62 -12.13 -27.70
C LEU A 179 -9.06 -13.49 -27.24
N ARG A 180 -9.29 -14.54 -28.04
CA ARG A 180 -8.94 -15.94 -27.69
C ARG A 180 -7.44 -16.19 -27.52
N HIS A 181 -6.58 -15.32 -28.06
CA HIS A 181 -5.13 -15.43 -27.99
C HIS A 181 -4.50 -14.67 -26.81
N LEU A 182 -5.31 -14.02 -25.96
CA LEU A 182 -4.83 -13.19 -24.86
C LEU A 182 -4.08 -14.01 -23.80
N ARG A 183 -2.86 -13.57 -23.47
CA ARG A 183 -1.95 -14.18 -22.48
C ARG A 183 -1.79 -13.30 -21.24
N GLU A 184 -1.85 -11.98 -21.39
CA GLU A 184 -1.77 -11.03 -20.29
C GLU A 184 -2.92 -10.03 -20.38
N LEU A 185 -3.70 -9.92 -19.30
CA LEU A 185 -4.75 -8.90 -19.15
C LEU A 185 -4.51 -8.12 -17.87
N ARG A 186 -4.47 -6.79 -17.98
CA ARG A 186 -4.62 -5.87 -16.85
C ARG A 186 -5.83 -4.98 -17.07
N ALA A 187 -6.68 -4.92 -16.06
CA ALA A 187 -7.84 -4.05 -15.99
C ALA A 187 -7.97 -3.53 -14.55
N ASP A 188 -6.84 -3.08 -13.99
CA ASP A 188 -6.78 -2.56 -12.62
C ASP A 188 -7.51 -1.20 -12.54
N GLY A 189 -8.04 -0.81 -11.39
CA GLY A 189 -8.64 0.52 -11.17
C GLY A 189 -9.83 0.83 -12.08
N ASN A 190 -10.70 -0.15 -12.31
CA ASN A 190 -11.92 -0.06 -13.13
C ASN A 190 -13.17 -0.31 -12.25
N LYS A 191 -14.35 -0.42 -12.86
CA LYS A 191 -15.64 -0.60 -12.15
C LYS A 191 -16.15 -2.05 -12.17
N ILE A 192 -15.34 -3.01 -12.63
CA ILE A 192 -15.75 -4.37 -13.01
C ILE A 192 -16.35 -5.15 -11.83
N ASP A 193 -17.53 -5.71 -12.02
CA ASP A 193 -18.26 -6.52 -11.02
C ASP A 193 -18.16 -8.04 -11.24
N SER A 194 -17.81 -8.48 -12.46
CA SER A 194 -17.87 -9.88 -12.90
C SER A 194 -16.76 -10.25 -13.88
N LEU A 195 -16.36 -11.53 -13.87
CA LEU A 195 -15.39 -12.10 -14.82
C LEU A 195 -16.01 -12.56 -16.16
N ALA A 196 -17.30 -12.29 -16.37
CA ALA A 196 -18.03 -12.66 -17.58
C ALA A 196 -17.38 -12.07 -18.85
N GLY A 197 -17.12 -12.92 -19.85
CA GLY A 197 -16.35 -12.61 -21.06
C GLY A 197 -14.96 -13.25 -21.10
N LEU A 198 -14.38 -13.63 -19.96
CA LEU A 198 -13.03 -14.24 -19.92
C LEU A 198 -13.03 -15.79 -20.03
N GLU A 199 -14.20 -16.41 -20.23
CA GLU A 199 -14.37 -17.87 -20.12
C GLU A 199 -13.57 -18.64 -21.19
N LYS A 200 -13.41 -18.04 -22.37
CA LYS A 200 -12.78 -18.65 -23.55
C LYS A 200 -11.26 -18.41 -23.63
N MET A 201 -10.68 -17.69 -22.65
CA MET A 201 -9.26 -17.29 -22.64
C MET A 201 -8.33 -18.38 -22.06
N ASN A 202 -8.37 -19.59 -22.63
CA ASN A 202 -7.60 -20.73 -22.12
C ASN A 202 -6.06 -20.54 -22.22
N GLY A 203 -5.60 -19.54 -22.98
CA GLY A 203 -4.20 -19.15 -23.11
C GLY A 203 -3.67 -18.21 -22.03
N LEU A 204 -4.52 -17.70 -21.13
CA LEU A 204 -4.18 -16.65 -20.17
C LEU A 204 -3.11 -17.12 -19.15
N VAL A 205 -2.07 -16.31 -18.97
CA VAL A 205 -0.90 -16.55 -18.10
C VAL A 205 -0.88 -15.58 -16.92
N LYS A 206 -1.29 -14.32 -17.15
CA LYS A 206 -1.39 -13.29 -16.10
C LYS A 206 -2.73 -12.55 -16.18
N LEU A 207 -3.37 -12.37 -15.03
CA LEU A 207 -4.60 -11.58 -14.89
C LEU A 207 -4.47 -10.63 -13.70
N SER A 208 -4.69 -9.33 -13.94
CA SER A 208 -4.79 -8.30 -12.90
C SER A 208 -6.11 -7.53 -13.03
N LEU A 209 -6.88 -7.55 -11.94
CA LEU A 209 -8.17 -6.88 -11.75
C LEU A 209 -8.19 -6.17 -10.39
N GLN A 210 -7.05 -5.62 -9.97
CA GLN A 210 -6.90 -4.94 -8.69
C GLN A 210 -7.70 -3.64 -8.66
N GLY A 211 -8.39 -3.33 -7.56
CA GLY A 211 -9.13 -2.07 -7.46
C GLY A 211 -10.41 -2.05 -8.30
N ASN A 212 -11.15 -3.16 -8.31
CA ASN A 212 -12.45 -3.31 -8.98
C ASN A 212 -13.55 -3.62 -7.94
N GLN A 213 -14.72 -4.08 -8.38
CA GLN A 213 -15.92 -4.27 -7.57
C GLN A 213 -16.35 -5.73 -7.40
N LEU A 214 -15.48 -6.69 -7.72
CA LEU A 214 -15.74 -8.14 -7.60
C LEU A 214 -16.17 -8.51 -6.17
N GLN A 215 -17.25 -9.28 -6.03
CA GLN A 215 -17.82 -9.72 -4.75
C GLN A 215 -17.76 -11.24 -4.54
N GLU A 216 -18.22 -12.03 -5.50
CA GLU A 216 -18.09 -13.48 -5.48
C GLU A 216 -17.42 -13.94 -6.78
N VAL A 217 -16.41 -14.81 -6.67
CA VAL A 217 -15.62 -15.24 -7.83
C VAL A 217 -15.55 -16.76 -7.90
N ASP A 218 -16.33 -17.31 -8.83
CA ASP A 218 -16.41 -18.73 -9.14
C ASP A 218 -15.54 -19.07 -10.36
N PHE A 219 -14.42 -19.78 -10.13
CA PHE A 219 -13.53 -20.22 -11.20
C PHE A 219 -13.99 -21.50 -11.91
N THR A 220 -15.04 -22.20 -11.45
CA THR A 220 -15.45 -23.49 -12.03
C THR A 220 -15.77 -23.41 -13.53
N ARG A 221 -16.23 -22.24 -13.99
CA ARG A 221 -16.57 -21.96 -15.40
C ARG A 221 -15.37 -21.67 -16.32
N PHE A 222 -14.15 -21.57 -15.78
CA PHE A 222 -12.96 -21.12 -16.50
C PHE A 222 -11.93 -22.24 -16.66
N ALA A 223 -11.23 -22.30 -17.80
CA ALA A 223 -10.28 -23.37 -18.11
C ALA A 223 -8.82 -22.87 -18.23
N TRP A 224 -8.42 -21.97 -17.32
CA TRP A 224 -7.13 -21.26 -17.36
C TRP A 224 -5.93 -22.11 -16.87
N SER A 225 -5.73 -23.25 -17.51
CA SER A 225 -4.64 -24.22 -17.25
C SER A 225 -3.22 -23.62 -17.24
N ARG A 226 -3.02 -22.43 -17.82
CA ARG A 226 -1.75 -21.71 -17.95
C ARG A 226 -1.60 -20.50 -17.02
N LEU A 227 -2.60 -20.17 -16.21
CA LEU A 227 -2.51 -18.97 -15.35
C LEU A 227 -1.47 -19.18 -14.24
N GLU A 228 -0.43 -18.35 -14.24
CA GLU A 228 0.63 -18.35 -13.23
C GLU A 228 0.46 -17.24 -12.20
N MET A 229 -0.17 -16.12 -12.58
CA MET A 229 -0.32 -14.93 -11.74
C MET A 229 -1.75 -14.39 -11.77
N LEU A 230 -2.36 -14.28 -10.58
CA LEU A 230 -3.71 -13.74 -10.39
C LEU A 230 -3.70 -12.65 -9.31
N ASN A 231 -4.10 -11.43 -9.67
CA ASN A 231 -4.22 -10.30 -8.77
C ASN A 231 -5.66 -9.77 -8.75
N LEU A 232 -6.33 -9.96 -7.61
CA LEU A 232 -7.69 -9.51 -7.31
C LEU A 232 -7.72 -8.61 -6.06
N SER A 233 -6.57 -8.02 -5.70
CA SER A 233 -6.47 -7.20 -4.49
C SER A 233 -7.31 -5.91 -4.58
N ARG A 234 -7.69 -5.33 -3.45
CA ARG A 234 -8.55 -4.12 -3.38
C ARG A 234 -9.89 -4.31 -4.11
N ASN A 235 -10.56 -5.43 -3.91
CA ASN A 235 -11.92 -5.69 -4.37
C ASN A 235 -12.87 -5.84 -3.15
N LYS A 236 -14.08 -6.34 -3.37
CA LYS A 236 -15.10 -6.55 -2.32
C LYS A 236 -15.30 -8.05 -2.02
N ILE A 237 -14.32 -8.90 -2.33
CA ILE A 237 -14.52 -10.35 -2.46
C ILE A 237 -14.80 -11.01 -1.10
N THR A 238 -15.93 -11.71 -0.98
CA THR A 238 -16.38 -12.45 0.21
C THR A 238 -16.01 -13.94 0.15
N GLY A 239 -15.96 -14.53 -1.04
CA GLY A 239 -15.65 -15.94 -1.29
C GLY A 239 -15.04 -16.21 -2.67
N LEU A 240 -14.30 -17.33 -2.77
CA LEU A 240 -13.62 -17.81 -3.97
C LEU A 240 -13.91 -19.31 -4.13
N LEU A 241 -14.27 -19.76 -5.33
CA LEU A 241 -14.56 -21.18 -5.62
C LEU A 241 -13.75 -21.69 -6.82
N GLY A 242 -13.43 -22.98 -6.86
CA GLY A 242 -12.80 -23.64 -8.02
C GLY A 242 -11.30 -23.34 -8.24
N LEU A 243 -10.61 -22.67 -7.31
CA LEU A 243 -9.20 -22.28 -7.48
C LEU A 243 -8.27 -23.47 -7.84
N SER A 244 -8.31 -24.57 -7.08
CA SER A 244 -7.35 -25.68 -7.30
C SER A 244 -7.67 -26.53 -8.53
N SER A 245 -8.94 -26.65 -8.90
CA SER A 245 -9.39 -27.43 -10.06
C SER A 245 -9.14 -26.70 -11.37
N ASN A 246 -9.34 -25.39 -11.40
CA ASN A 246 -9.37 -24.60 -12.63
C ASN A 246 -8.07 -23.81 -12.88
N LEU A 247 -7.25 -23.56 -11.85
CA LEU A 247 -5.98 -22.82 -11.92
C LEU A 247 -4.74 -23.68 -11.53
N PRO A 248 -4.54 -24.90 -12.06
CA PRO A 248 -3.51 -25.84 -11.57
C PRO A 248 -2.06 -25.35 -11.73
N SER A 249 -1.81 -24.34 -12.57
CA SER A 249 -0.49 -23.74 -12.78
C SER A 249 -0.16 -22.56 -11.86
N LEU A 250 -1.10 -22.10 -11.02
CA LEU A 250 -0.97 -20.84 -10.29
C LEU A 250 0.26 -20.81 -9.35
N ILE A 251 1.11 -19.79 -9.54
CA ILE A 251 2.37 -19.57 -8.79
C ILE A 251 2.20 -18.44 -7.77
N SER A 252 1.42 -17.41 -8.12
CA SER A 252 1.17 -16.23 -7.28
C SER A 252 -0.31 -15.87 -7.25
N LEU A 253 -0.90 -15.87 -6.05
CA LEU A 253 -2.25 -15.38 -5.79
C LEU A 253 -2.18 -14.15 -4.87
N ASN A 254 -2.75 -13.04 -5.32
CA ASN A 254 -2.93 -11.83 -4.51
C ASN A 254 -4.41 -11.48 -4.38
N VAL A 255 -4.92 -11.55 -3.15
CA VAL A 255 -6.29 -11.18 -2.77
C VAL A 255 -6.27 -10.21 -1.56
N ASP A 256 -5.18 -9.46 -1.39
CA ASP A 256 -5.05 -8.45 -0.34
C ASP A 256 -6.19 -7.41 -0.39
N ASN A 257 -6.65 -6.90 0.75
CA ASN A 257 -7.71 -5.88 0.87
C ASN A 257 -9.02 -6.34 0.20
N ASN A 258 -9.66 -7.33 0.81
CA ASN A 258 -10.94 -7.92 0.41
C ASN A 258 -11.78 -8.23 1.68
N ALA A 259 -12.89 -8.96 1.55
CA ALA A 259 -13.81 -9.30 2.63
C ALA A 259 -13.82 -10.81 2.99
N LEU A 260 -12.78 -11.56 2.61
CA LEU A 260 -12.72 -13.02 2.78
C LEU A 260 -12.78 -13.42 4.26
N ASN A 261 -13.81 -14.19 4.64
CA ASN A 261 -13.92 -14.76 5.99
C ASN A 261 -13.22 -16.13 6.11
N HIS A 262 -13.09 -16.84 4.99
CA HIS A 262 -12.37 -18.10 4.84
C HIS A 262 -11.66 -18.14 3.47
N LEU A 263 -10.69 -19.04 3.32
CA LEU A 263 -10.04 -19.35 2.04
C LEU A 263 -9.90 -20.86 1.91
N ASP A 264 -10.78 -21.48 1.13
CA ASP A 264 -10.63 -22.86 0.69
C ASP A 264 -10.55 -22.90 -0.85
N PRO A 265 -9.39 -23.24 -1.44
CA PRO A 265 -9.27 -23.42 -2.88
C PRO A 265 -9.99 -24.66 -3.45
N GLY A 266 -10.52 -25.56 -2.61
CA GLY A 266 -11.18 -26.81 -3.02
C GLY A 266 -10.23 -28.01 -3.13
N GLY A 267 -8.95 -27.84 -2.77
CA GLY A 267 -7.91 -28.85 -2.93
C GLY A 267 -6.49 -28.29 -2.82
N PRO A 268 -5.45 -29.15 -2.81
CA PRO A 268 -4.07 -28.69 -2.71
C PRO A 268 -3.64 -27.96 -3.99
N MET A 269 -2.95 -26.82 -3.84
CA MET A 269 -2.34 -26.07 -4.94
C MET A 269 -0.80 -26.22 -4.90
N PRO A 270 -0.24 -27.30 -5.48
CA PRO A 270 1.17 -27.66 -5.31
C PRO A 270 2.16 -26.73 -6.04
N ARG A 271 1.69 -25.88 -6.98
CA ARG A 271 2.54 -24.91 -7.70
C ARG A 271 2.60 -23.53 -7.02
N LEU A 272 1.72 -23.22 -6.07
CA LEU A 272 1.65 -21.90 -5.45
C LEU A 272 2.89 -21.65 -4.57
N ARG A 273 3.57 -20.52 -4.83
CA ARG A 273 4.78 -20.08 -4.12
C ARG A 273 4.56 -18.79 -3.34
N ILE A 274 3.64 -17.94 -3.80
CA ILE A 274 3.31 -16.65 -3.17
C ILE A 274 1.80 -16.60 -2.93
N LEU A 275 1.41 -16.35 -1.69
CA LEU A 275 0.02 -16.13 -1.28
C LEU A 275 -0.04 -14.82 -0.50
N ARG A 276 -0.88 -13.90 -0.96
CA ARG A 276 -1.16 -12.63 -0.29
C ARG A 276 -2.67 -12.55 0.01
N VAL A 277 -3.01 -12.48 1.29
CA VAL A 277 -4.36 -12.46 1.84
C VAL A 277 -4.53 -11.37 2.92
N SER A 278 -3.61 -10.41 2.98
CA SER A 278 -3.58 -9.36 4.01
C SER A 278 -4.79 -8.41 3.88
N GLY A 279 -5.32 -7.87 4.98
CA GLY A 279 -6.50 -7.00 4.92
C GLY A 279 -7.75 -7.76 4.51
N ASN A 280 -8.03 -8.86 5.21
CA ASN A 280 -9.22 -9.69 5.06
C ASN A 280 -9.80 -10.00 6.45
N ARG A 281 -10.75 -10.93 6.54
CA ARG A 281 -11.44 -11.32 7.78
C ARG A 281 -11.19 -12.79 8.15
N LEU A 282 -10.06 -13.36 7.68
CA LEU A 282 -9.75 -14.77 7.86
C LEU A 282 -9.54 -15.10 9.34
N GLN A 283 -10.38 -16.00 9.87
CA GLN A 283 -10.24 -16.51 11.25
C GLN A 283 -9.36 -17.76 11.34
N GLN A 284 -9.27 -18.52 10.25
CA GLN A 284 -8.43 -19.71 10.12
C GLN A 284 -7.80 -19.74 8.71
N LEU A 285 -6.62 -20.35 8.61
CA LEU A 285 -5.96 -20.65 7.34
C LEU A 285 -5.33 -22.04 7.40
N ASN A 286 -5.73 -22.95 6.50
CA ASN A 286 -5.20 -24.30 6.40
C ASN A 286 -3.96 -24.31 5.49
N ALA A 287 -2.78 -24.22 6.11
CA ALA A 287 -1.49 -24.21 5.42
C ALA A 287 -1.22 -25.49 4.59
N SER A 288 -1.82 -26.63 4.95
CA SER A 288 -1.58 -27.90 4.24
C SER A 288 -2.05 -27.93 2.78
N LEU A 289 -2.84 -26.94 2.35
CA LEU A 289 -3.28 -26.79 0.96
C LEU A 289 -2.22 -26.12 0.06
N PHE A 290 -1.14 -25.56 0.64
CA PHE A 290 -0.12 -24.80 -0.09
C PHE A 290 1.31 -25.38 0.14
N PRO A 291 1.58 -26.66 -0.17
CA PRO A 291 2.76 -27.39 0.31
C PRO A 291 4.13 -26.90 -0.22
N ASN A 292 4.16 -26.04 -1.25
CA ASN A 292 5.39 -25.45 -1.79
C ASN A 292 5.46 -23.92 -1.59
N LEU A 293 4.64 -23.37 -0.71
CA LEU A 293 4.58 -21.94 -0.43
C LEU A 293 5.92 -21.42 0.13
N ARG A 294 6.45 -20.37 -0.49
CA ARG A 294 7.69 -19.69 -0.09
C ARG A 294 7.44 -18.37 0.61
N THR A 295 6.27 -17.76 0.40
CA THR A 295 5.95 -16.44 0.96
C THR A 295 4.47 -16.34 1.24
N LEU A 296 4.13 -16.05 2.51
CA LEU A 296 2.78 -15.82 2.99
C LEU A 296 2.69 -14.41 3.60
N TYR A 297 1.82 -13.58 3.04
CA TYR A 297 1.40 -12.32 3.65
C TYR A 297 -0.06 -12.43 4.06
N ALA A 298 -0.34 -12.32 5.36
CA ALA A 298 -1.67 -12.41 5.95
C ALA A 298 -1.91 -11.32 7.02
N ASP A 299 -1.22 -10.18 6.91
CA ASP A 299 -1.32 -9.04 7.84
C ASP A 299 -2.77 -8.52 7.90
N ASN A 300 -3.21 -7.95 9.03
CA ASN A 300 -4.58 -7.38 9.16
C ASN A 300 -5.68 -8.42 8.82
N ASN A 301 -5.74 -9.50 9.61
CA ASN A 301 -6.75 -10.55 9.55
C ASN A 301 -7.26 -10.88 10.97
N SER A 302 -7.85 -12.06 11.20
CA SER A 302 -8.31 -12.55 12.52
C SER A 302 -7.68 -13.90 12.91
N LEU A 303 -6.50 -14.23 12.37
CA LEU A 303 -5.87 -15.55 12.54
C LEU A 303 -5.26 -15.71 13.94
N GLY A 304 -5.89 -16.53 14.79
CA GLY A 304 -5.32 -16.90 16.10
C GLY A 304 -4.16 -17.90 16.02
N THR A 305 -4.07 -18.67 14.93
CA THR A 305 -2.99 -19.63 14.64
C THR A 305 -3.03 -20.03 13.14
N LEU A 306 -2.06 -20.81 12.66
CA LEU A 306 -2.10 -21.44 11.34
C LEU A 306 -2.31 -22.96 11.47
N THR A 307 -3.32 -23.49 10.77
CA THR A 307 -3.63 -24.93 10.81
C THR A 307 -2.68 -25.70 9.90
N LYS A 308 -1.97 -26.69 10.45
CA LYS A 308 -1.01 -27.58 9.74
C LYS A 308 0.20 -26.86 9.11
N ALA A 309 0.64 -25.73 9.68
CA ALA A 309 1.75 -24.93 9.15
C ALA A 309 3.14 -25.57 9.33
N GLU A 310 3.29 -26.56 10.20
CA GLU A 310 4.51 -27.40 10.32
C GLU A 310 4.86 -28.16 9.03
N ARG A 311 3.95 -28.18 8.05
CA ARG A 311 4.18 -28.74 6.70
C ARG A 311 4.84 -27.76 5.72
N LEU A 312 4.93 -26.46 6.04
CA LEU A 312 5.46 -25.43 5.15
C LEU A 312 6.99 -25.33 5.19
N THR A 313 7.69 -26.45 5.00
CA THR A 313 9.17 -26.57 5.10
C THR A 313 9.95 -25.74 4.07
N LYS A 314 9.28 -25.07 3.14
CA LYS A 314 9.85 -24.19 2.09
C LYS A 314 9.52 -22.71 2.28
N LEU A 315 8.85 -22.34 3.37
CA LEU A 315 8.42 -20.98 3.66
C LEU A 315 9.61 -20.10 4.04
N GLU A 316 9.95 -19.11 3.21
CA GLU A 316 11.09 -18.22 3.44
C GLU A 316 10.67 -16.91 4.13
N ASN A 317 9.46 -16.42 3.86
CA ASN A 317 8.93 -15.19 4.44
C ASN A 317 7.50 -15.42 4.97
N LEU A 318 7.26 -15.09 6.24
CA LEU A 318 5.94 -15.19 6.89
C LEU A 318 5.59 -13.84 7.54
N SER A 319 4.46 -13.27 7.12
CA SER A 319 3.91 -12.03 7.68
C SER A 319 2.49 -12.29 8.18
N MET A 320 2.28 -12.08 9.48
CA MET A 320 0.99 -12.18 10.17
C MET A 320 0.82 -10.99 11.13
N ARG A 321 1.16 -9.77 10.71
CA ARG A 321 0.98 -8.58 11.57
C ARG A 321 -0.48 -8.36 11.93
N ASN A 322 -0.73 -7.77 13.11
CA ASN A 322 -2.02 -7.19 13.52
C ASN A 322 -3.25 -8.09 13.24
N GLN A 323 -3.33 -9.26 13.90
CA GLN A 323 -4.42 -10.23 13.73
C GLN A 323 -5.65 -9.95 14.60
N GLY A 324 -5.73 -8.81 15.31
CA GLY A 324 -6.86 -8.42 16.16
C GLY A 324 -7.18 -9.36 17.36
N CYS A 325 -6.57 -10.54 17.43
CA CYS A 325 -6.84 -11.59 18.39
C CYS A 325 -6.36 -11.24 19.81
N ARG A 326 -7.01 -11.81 20.83
CA ARG A 326 -6.64 -11.61 22.24
C ARG A 326 -5.18 -11.99 22.54
N GLU A 327 -4.68 -13.02 21.88
CA GLU A 327 -3.30 -13.50 21.90
C GLU A 327 -3.04 -14.32 20.64
N LEU A 328 -1.87 -14.18 20.02
CA LEU A 328 -1.48 -14.96 18.84
C LEU A 328 -0.74 -16.24 19.26
N HIS A 329 -1.31 -17.39 18.92
CA HIS A 329 -0.77 -18.71 19.28
C HIS A 329 -0.06 -19.35 18.08
N LEU A 330 1.18 -18.88 17.83
CA LEU A 330 2.05 -19.40 16.78
C LEU A 330 3.21 -20.20 17.42
N PRO A 331 3.13 -21.54 17.55
CA PRO A 331 4.21 -22.35 18.11
C PRO A 331 5.39 -22.44 17.15
N THR A 332 6.62 -22.46 17.70
CA THR A 332 7.87 -22.31 16.94
C THR A 332 8.03 -23.30 15.77
N ARG A 333 7.49 -24.51 15.88
CA ARG A 333 7.47 -25.53 14.79
C ARG A 333 6.81 -25.06 13.49
N GLN A 334 5.91 -24.07 13.55
CA GLN A 334 5.23 -23.53 12.37
C GLN A 334 6.07 -22.50 11.60
N PHE A 335 7.18 -22.01 12.17
CA PHE A 335 8.01 -20.97 11.54
C PHE A 335 9.52 -21.14 11.69
N ARG A 336 10.04 -22.17 12.38
CA ARG A 336 11.48 -22.38 12.62
C ARG A 336 12.37 -22.34 11.36
N ASP A 337 11.80 -22.72 10.22
CA ASP A 337 12.47 -22.80 8.92
C ASP A 337 12.45 -21.46 8.14
N VAL A 338 11.69 -20.47 8.62
CA VAL A 338 11.46 -19.15 8.01
C VAL A 338 12.68 -18.23 8.14
N LYS A 339 12.97 -17.47 7.09
CA LYS A 339 14.10 -16.52 7.02
C LYS A 339 13.72 -15.10 7.45
N ARG A 340 12.48 -14.68 7.19
CA ARG A 340 11.92 -13.37 7.60
C ARG A 340 10.54 -13.54 8.24
N LEU A 341 10.43 -13.16 9.51
CA LEU A 341 9.21 -13.32 10.30
C LEU A 341 8.70 -11.95 10.79
N TYR A 342 7.45 -11.62 10.47
CA TYR A 342 6.80 -10.36 10.80
C TYR A 342 5.52 -10.62 11.59
N LEU A 343 5.52 -10.26 12.89
CA LEU A 343 4.44 -10.54 13.85
C LEU A 343 3.98 -9.28 14.61
N SER A 344 4.37 -8.09 14.17
CA SER A 344 4.06 -6.83 14.84
C SER A 344 2.56 -6.58 15.06
N GLY A 345 2.21 -5.91 16.16
CA GLY A 345 0.84 -5.58 16.54
C GLY A 345 0.05 -6.71 17.20
N ASN A 346 0.62 -7.92 17.33
CA ASN A 346 -0.01 -9.05 18.01
C ASN A 346 0.46 -9.19 19.45
N LYS A 347 -0.44 -9.42 20.41
CA LYS A 347 -0.03 -9.86 21.75
C LYS A 347 0.63 -11.25 21.66
N LEU A 348 1.90 -11.33 22.03
CA LEU A 348 2.68 -12.56 22.08
C LEU A 348 2.98 -12.97 23.54
N LYS A 349 3.24 -14.27 23.76
CA LYS A 349 3.92 -14.75 24.98
C LYS A 349 5.42 -14.48 24.90
N THR A 350 6.09 -14.35 26.05
CA THR A 350 7.56 -14.30 26.13
C THR A 350 8.23 -15.47 25.39
N GLU A 351 7.69 -16.67 25.53
CA GLU A 351 8.26 -17.93 25.01
C GLU A 351 7.80 -18.27 23.58
N PHE A 352 7.56 -17.25 22.73
CA PHE A 352 7.13 -17.48 21.33
C PHE A 352 8.20 -18.21 20.49
N ILE A 353 9.49 -18.08 20.85
CA ILE A 353 10.58 -18.91 20.35
C ILE A 353 11.03 -19.83 21.48
N ALA A 354 10.70 -21.12 21.37
CA ALA A 354 11.12 -22.19 22.29
C ALA A 354 12.00 -23.27 21.64
N GLU A 355 12.04 -23.33 20.30
CA GLU A 355 12.90 -24.23 19.52
C GLU A 355 13.89 -23.44 18.64
N PRO A 356 15.06 -24.01 18.27
CA PRO A 356 16.03 -23.33 17.42
C PRO A 356 15.51 -23.01 16.01
N CYS A 357 15.67 -21.75 15.61
CA CYS A 357 15.25 -21.18 14.33
C CYS A 357 16.49 -20.79 13.49
N TYR A 358 17.31 -21.77 13.11
CA TYR A 358 18.62 -21.51 12.49
C TYR A 358 18.56 -20.72 11.17
N ASN A 359 17.43 -20.76 10.46
CA ASN A 359 17.24 -20.01 9.21
C ASN A 359 16.85 -18.53 9.41
N LEU A 360 16.47 -18.13 10.63
CA LEU A 360 15.90 -16.82 10.90
C LEU A 360 16.96 -15.71 10.83
N VAL A 361 16.79 -14.80 9.87
CA VAL A 361 17.71 -13.68 9.58
C VAL A 361 17.07 -12.32 9.92
N TYR A 362 15.75 -12.22 9.84
CA TYR A 362 14.98 -11.01 10.12
C TYR A 362 13.79 -11.33 11.02
N LEU A 363 13.66 -10.65 12.15
CA LEU A 363 12.55 -10.79 13.09
C LEU A 363 11.96 -9.42 13.44
N GLU A 364 10.66 -9.26 13.26
CA GLU A 364 9.91 -8.05 13.59
C GLU A 364 8.73 -8.39 14.50
N VAL A 365 8.82 -7.93 15.75
CA VAL A 365 7.86 -8.18 16.84
C VAL A 365 7.57 -6.86 17.56
N ALA A 366 7.29 -5.81 16.79
CA ALA A 366 6.99 -4.47 17.32
C ALA A 366 5.54 -4.38 17.82
N ALA A 367 5.29 -3.59 18.86
CA ALA A 367 3.97 -3.46 19.52
C ALA A 367 3.39 -4.79 20.03
N CYS A 368 4.23 -5.80 20.32
CA CYS A 368 3.80 -7.14 20.71
C CYS A 368 3.46 -7.33 22.19
N ARG A 369 3.51 -6.24 22.98
CA ARG A 369 3.29 -6.20 24.44
C ARG A 369 4.26 -7.08 25.25
N LEU A 370 5.43 -7.43 24.70
CA LEU A 370 6.45 -8.24 25.36
C LEU A 370 7.05 -7.49 26.55
N THR A 371 7.02 -8.10 27.74
CA THR A 371 7.71 -7.59 28.95
C THR A 371 9.12 -8.14 29.10
N SER A 372 9.40 -9.28 28.47
CA SER A 372 10.69 -9.97 28.45
C SER A 372 10.86 -10.76 27.15
N LEU A 373 12.07 -11.27 26.92
CA LEU A 373 12.43 -12.13 25.79
C LEU A 373 12.99 -13.48 26.29
N PRO A 374 13.01 -14.54 25.45
CA PRO A 374 13.65 -15.81 25.79
C PRO A 374 15.12 -15.60 26.17
N ARG A 375 15.53 -16.07 27.35
CA ARG A 375 16.90 -15.86 27.88
C ARG A 375 17.99 -16.37 26.93
N ASP A 376 17.71 -17.46 26.23
CA ASP A 376 18.61 -18.13 25.30
C ASP A 376 18.39 -17.72 23.83
N LEU A 377 17.82 -16.54 23.55
CA LEU A 377 17.53 -16.06 22.20
C LEU A 377 18.75 -16.12 21.26
N ALA A 378 19.96 -15.88 21.76
CA ALA A 378 21.19 -16.03 20.98
C ALA A 378 21.52 -17.49 20.56
N LYS A 379 21.11 -18.49 21.35
CA LYS A 379 21.23 -19.92 20.98
C LYS A 379 20.08 -20.35 20.05
N LEU A 380 18.89 -19.77 20.24
CA LEU A 380 17.69 -20.08 19.47
C LEU A 380 17.72 -19.45 18.07
N ALA A 381 18.23 -18.23 17.91
CA ALA A 381 18.28 -17.50 16.64
C ALA A 381 19.69 -16.91 16.33
N PRO A 382 20.76 -17.74 16.27
CA PRO A 382 22.15 -17.27 16.15
C PRO A 382 22.48 -16.57 14.83
N ASN A 383 21.64 -16.72 13.80
CA ASN A 383 21.83 -16.12 12.47
C ASN A 383 21.07 -14.81 12.25
N LEU A 384 20.41 -14.30 13.29
CA LEU A 384 19.60 -13.09 13.23
C LEU A 384 20.48 -11.86 12.91
N ARG A 385 20.11 -11.11 11.88
CA ARG A 385 20.81 -9.89 11.42
C ARG A 385 20.01 -8.62 11.65
N VAL A 386 18.69 -8.71 11.68
CA VAL A 386 17.78 -7.58 11.93
C VAL A 386 16.73 -7.98 12.96
N LEU A 387 16.60 -7.18 14.01
CA LEU A 387 15.63 -7.36 15.09
C LEU A 387 14.91 -6.04 15.39
N ASN A 388 13.59 -6.02 15.19
CA ASN A 388 12.74 -4.90 15.56
C ASN A 388 11.83 -5.29 16.73
N LEU A 389 12.03 -4.60 17.86
CA LEU A 389 11.36 -4.75 19.15
C LEU A 389 10.64 -3.46 19.60
N ASN A 390 10.43 -2.50 18.70
CA ASN A 390 9.82 -1.20 19.03
C ASN A 390 8.45 -1.36 19.74
N TYR A 391 8.08 -0.42 20.60
CA TYR A 391 6.77 -0.34 21.26
C TYR A 391 6.41 -1.56 22.16
N ASN A 392 7.40 -2.22 22.74
CA ASN A 392 7.19 -3.28 23.74
C ASN A 392 7.35 -2.73 25.18
N PHE A 393 7.29 -3.60 26.19
CA PHE A 393 7.43 -3.24 27.61
C PHE A 393 8.71 -3.80 28.23
N LEU A 394 9.74 -4.03 27.41
CA LEU A 394 11.02 -4.59 27.82
C LEU A 394 11.76 -3.64 28.77
N GLU A 395 12.01 -4.10 30.00
CA GLU A 395 12.77 -3.34 31.00
C GLU A 395 14.28 -3.62 30.97
N ASP A 396 14.67 -4.76 30.42
CA ASP A 396 16.05 -5.26 30.36
C ASP A 396 16.41 -5.78 28.95
N ALA A 397 17.71 -5.73 28.63
CA ALA A 397 18.30 -6.12 27.36
C ALA A 397 19.20 -7.36 27.45
N GLN A 398 19.44 -7.95 28.63
CA GLN A 398 20.33 -9.13 28.78
C GLN A 398 19.99 -10.31 27.84
N PRO A 399 18.72 -10.63 27.50
CA PRO A 399 18.40 -11.68 26.53
C PRO A 399 18.93 -11.47 25.10
N LEU A 400 19.48 -10.29 24.79
CA LEU A 400 20.11 -9.99 23.50
C LEU A 400 21.63 -10.27 23.50
N GLU A 401 22.22 -10.60 24.65
CA GLU A 401 23.65 -10.89 24.76
C GLU A 401 24.02 -12.15 23.96
N GLY A 402 25.11 -12.06 23.18
CA GLY A 402 25.56 -13.16 22.31
C GLY A 402 24.96 -13.16 20.90
N LEU A 403 24.06 -12.23 20.56
CA LEU A 403 23.59 -12.00 19.17
C LEU A 403 24.69 -11.33 18.31
N THR A 404 25.83 -12.00 18.16
CA THR A 404 27.08 -11.47 17.57
C THR A 404 26.94 -11.04 16.11
N ARG A 405 26.00 -11.63 15.35
CA ARG A 405 25.74 -11.38 13.93
C ARG A 405 24.69 -10.29 13.67
N LEU A 406 24.14 -9.66 14.72
CA LEU A 406 23.07 -8.69 14.59
C LEU A 406 23.61 -7.34 14.08
N LYS A 407 23.15 -6.92 12.89
CA LYS A 407 23.53 -5.65 12.24
C LYS A 407 22.61 -4.50 12.58
N LYS A 408 21.30 -4.77 12.75
CA LYS A 408 20.30 -3.75 13.07
C LYS A 408 19.42 -4.18 14.24
N LEU A 409 19.34 -3.32 15.25
CA LEU A 409 18.46 -3.46 16.41
C LEU A 409 17.66 -2.18 16.59
N THR A 410 16.34 -2.29 16.72
CA THR A 410 15.47 -1.16 17.10
C THR A 410 14.61 -1.53 18.30
N LEU A 411 14.63 -0.69 19.34
CA LEU A 411 14.02 -0.86 20.65
C LEU A 411 13.26 0.41 21.08
N ILE A 412 12.81 1.20 20.09
CA ILE A 412 12.18 2.51 20.24
C ILE A 412 10.94 2.38 21.12
N GLY A 413 10.81 3.22 22.14
CA GLY A 413 9.66 3.22 23.04
C GLY A 413 9.44 1.90 23.78
N SER A 414 10.52 1.30 24.30
CA SER A 414 10.44 0.20 25.28
C SER A 414 10.38 0.78 26.71
N ARG A 415 10.90 0.07 27.73
CA ARG A 415 10.98 0.53 29.13
C ARG A 415 12.37 0.38 29.74
N LEU A 416 13.44 0.46 28.93
CA LEU A 416 14.80 0.10 29.33
C LEU A 416 15.35 1.00 30.45
N LYS A 417 15.43 0.49 31.68
CA LYS A 417 15.70 1.28 32.89
C LYS A 417 17.16 1.70 33.09
N GLY A 418 18.12 1.06 32.41
CA GLY A 418 19.55 1.22 32.74
C GLY A 418 20.48 1.22 31.55
N THR A 419 21.17 2.35 31.34
CA THR A 419 22.21 2.50 30.30
C THR A 419 23.39 1.55 30.54
N LYS A 420 23.77 1.31 31.81
CA LYS A 420 24.91 0.45 32.18
C LYS A 420 24.74 -1.03 31.81
N SER A 421 23.53 -1.59 31.91
CA SER A 421 23.25 -2.96 31.45
C SER A 421 23.21 -3.02 29.92
N LEU A 422 22.59 -2.04 29.26
CA LEU A 422 22.56 -1.95 27.80
C LEU A 422 23.96 -1.91 27.18
N ILE A 423 24.88 -1.08 27.70
CA ILE A 423 26.26 -1.01 27.19
C ILE A 423 27.00 -2.35 27.33
N ARG A 424 26.81 -3.11 28.43
CA ARG A 424 27.41 -4.44 28.62
C ARG A 424 26.95 -5.45 27.56
N VAL A 425 25.66 -5.43 27.21
CA VAL A 425 25.10 -6.29 26.16
C VAL A 425 25.69 -5.90 24.80
N LEU A 426 25.74 -4.60 24.50
CA LEU A 426 26.27 -4.09 23.24
C LEU A 426 27.77 -4.41 23.02
N GLN A 427 28.57 -4.50 24.10
CA GLN A 427 29.97 -4.97 24.03
C GLN A 427 30.11 -6.41 23.51
N ARG A 428 29.02 -7.20 23.46
CA ARG A 428 29.00 -8.56 22.85
C ARG A 428 28.39 -8.59 21.45
N MET A 429 28.15 -7.42 20.83
CA MET A 429 27.47 -7.27 19.53
C MET A 429 28.35 -6.49 18.53
N PRO A 430 29.48 -7.06 18.09
CA PRO A 430 30.50 -6.33 17.32
C PRO A 430 30.06 -5.94 15.90
N ASP A 431 29.11 -6.66 15.30
CA ASP A 431 28.57 -6.39 13.95
C ASP A 431 27.44 -5.35 13.92
N ALA A 432 27.07 -4.74 15.05
CA ALA A 432 26.02 -3.73 15.10
C ALA A 432 26.38 -2.48 14.29
N GLU A 433 25.66 -2.27 13.18
CA GLU A 433 25.81 -1.14 12.25
C GLU A 433 24.73 -0.07 12.49
N MET A 434 23.53 -0.46 12.95
CA MET A 434 22.44 0.44 13.29
C MET A 434 21.78 0.06 14.62
N LEU A 435 21.70 1.01 15.54
CA LEU A 435 21.02 0.89 16.82
C LEU A 435 20.02 2.04 17.01
N ASP A 436 18.86 1.78 17.60
CA ASP A 436 17.87 2.81 17.89
C ASP A 436 17.11 2.52 19.19
N PHE A 437 17.33 3.36 20.20
CA PHE A 437 16.75 3.25 21.54
C PHE A 437 15.86 4.45 21.89
N ARG A 438 15.52 5.31 20.92
CA ARG A 438 14.78 6.56 21.13
C ARG A 438 13.47 6.37 21.91
N ARG A 439 13.09 7.42 22.64
CA ARG A 439 11.79 7.53 23.32
C ARG A 439 10.69 7.98 22.36
N VAL A 440 9.46 7.56 22.64
CA VAL A 440 8.22 8.05 22.00
C VAL A 440 7.41 8.78 23.06
N PHE A 441 6.61 9.78 22.67
CA PHE A 441 5.86 10.62 23.62
C PHE A 441 5.00 9.81 24.62
N SER A 442 4.43 8.69 24.18
CA SER A 442 3.59 7.79 25.01
C SER A 442 4.34 6.62 25.66
N LEU A 443 5.56 6.29 25.23
CA LEU A 443 6.34 5.16 25.74
C LEU A 443 7.82 5.54 25.89
N MET A 444 8.28 5.56 27.15
CA MET A 444 9.60 6.06 27.54
C MET A 444 10.57 4.91 27.77
N ASN A 445 11.69 4.91 27.04
CA ASN A 445 12.94 4.32 27.53
C ASN A 445 13.59 5.31 28.50
N PRO A 446 13.69 5.04 29.82
CA PRO A 446 14.41 5.92 30.75
C PRO A 446 15.87 6.15 30.32
N CYS A 447 16.54 5.12 29.79
CA CYS A 447 17.95 5.17 29.39
C CYS A 447 18.30 6.11 28.23
N THR A 448 17.34 6.82 27.62
CA THR A 448 17.57 7.89 26.62
C THR A 448 16.74 9.14 26.89
N LEU A 449 16.34 9.37 28.15
CA LEU A 449 15.58 10.55 28.54
C LEU A 449 16.46 11.82 28.41
N GLY A 450 15.86 12.95 28.05
CA GLY A 450 16.55 14.25 27.89
C GLY A 450 17.44 14.39 26.65
N TRP A 451 18.08 13.33 26.17
CA TRP A 451 19.09 13.43 25.08
C TRP A 451 18.53 13.64 23.67
N TYR A 452 17.26 13.29 23.44
CA TYR A 452 16.60 13.40 22.12
C TYR A 452 15.17 13.95 22.25
N LEU A 453 14.69 14.58 21.17
CA LEU A 453 13.27 14.91 20.96
C LEU A 453 12.41 13.63 21.15
N PRO A 454 11.20 13.71 21.75
CA PRO A 454 10.32 12.55 21.78
C PRO A 454 9.73 12.35 20.39
N LEU A 455 9.83 11.12 19.87
CA LEU A 455 9.25 10.79 18.58
C LEU A 455 7.72 10.80 18.65
N LEU A 456 7.09 11.37 17.63
CA LEU A 456 5.68 11.10 17.32
C LEU A 456 5.61 9.77 16.58
N VAL A 457 4.59 8.95 16.85
CA VAL A 457 4.49 7.56 16.35
C VAL A 457 4.56 7.48 14.81
N LYS A 458 4.03 8.49 14.11
CA LYS A 458 4.01 8.61 12.65
C LYS A 458 5.40 8.75 12.00
N ASP A 459 6.41 9.23 12.72
CA ASP A 459 7.72 9.61 12.16
C ASP A 459 8.77 8.48 12.28
N VAL A 460 8.34 7.26 12.63
CA VAL A 460 9.22 6.15 13.01
C VAL A 460 9.19 5.01 11.98
N PRO A 461 10.34 4.65 11.37
CA PRO A 461 10.42 3.53 10.43
C PRO A 461 9.94 2.21 11.06
N GLY A 462 8.92 1.59 10.45
CA GLY A 462 8.31 0.34 10.95
C GLY A 462 7.25 0.52 12.04
N ALA A 463 6.74 1.73 12.29
CA ALA A 463 5.59 1.96 13.16
C ALA A 463 4.27 1.55 12.48
N LEU A 464 3.96 0.24 12.52
CA LEU A 464 2.70 -0.36 12.02
C LEU A 464 2.25 0.13 10.64
N GLN A 465 3.20 0.46 9.76
CA GLN A 465 2.88 0.79 8.37
C GLN A 465 2.22 -0.45 7.72
N PRO A 466 1.04 -0.29 7.08
CA PRO A 466 0.41 -1.40 6.38
C PRO A 466 1.38 -1.94 5.34
N SER A 467 1.46 -3.27 5.20
CA SER A 467 2.48 -3.95 4.39
C SER A 467 2.60 -3.28 3.02
N GLU A 468 3.80 -2.81 2.65
CA GLU A 468 4.07 -2.22 1.33
C GLU A 468 3.52 -3.15 0.25
N SER A 469 2.45 -2.71 -0.42
CA SER A 469 1.81 -3.48 -1.48
C SER A 469 2.80 -3.62 -2.63
N GLY A 470 3.14 -4.86 -2.99
CA GLY A 470 4.38 -5.22 -3.69
C GLY A 470 4.51 -4.81 -5.17
N GLY A 471 4.16 -3.59 -5.55
CA GLY A 471 4.38 -3.00 -6.88
C GLY A 471 5.85 -2.68 -7.19
N GLY A 472 6.79 -3.43 -6.61
CA GLY A 472 8.23 -3.12 -6.53
C GLY A 472 9.04 -3.23 -7.82
N ILE A 473 8.40 -3.23 -8.98
CA ILE A 473 9.06 -3.22 -10.31
C ILE A 473 8.44 -2.13 -11.21
N ALA A 474 7.11 -2.12 -11.39
CA ALA A 474 6.44 -1.18 -12.29
C ALA A 474 6.56 0.29 -11.82
N ALA A 475 6.32 0.57 -10.54
CA ALA A 475 6.36 1.94 -10.00
C ALA A 475 7.76 2.60 -10.08
N LYS A 476 8.83 1.84 -10.32
CA LYS A 476 10.17 2.37 -10.60
C LYS A 476 10.38 2.82 -12.04
N ALA A 477 9.56 2.36 -12.99
CA ALA A 477 9.63 2.80 -14.38
C ALA A 477 8.87 4.11 -14.61
N GLU A 478 7.74 4.31 -13.92
CA GLU A 478 6.92 5.52 -14.06
C GLU A 478 7.50 6.71 -13.27
N ARG A 479 7.96 6.50 -12.03
CA ARG A 479 8.70 7.52 -11.27
C ARG A 479 10.07 7.88 -11.87
N ALA A 480 10.58 7.08 -12.81
CA ALA A 480 11.74 7.47 -13.62
C ALA A 480 11.40 8.49 -14.72
N ARG A 481 10.11 8.72 -15.03
CA ARG A 481 9.63 9.71 -16.00
C ARG A 481 9.14 11.02 -15.35
N SER A 482 8.69 11.00 -14.10
CA SER A 482 8.23 12.22 -13.39
C SER A 482 9.34 13.02 -12.69
N GLY A 483 10.59 12.52 -12.66
CA GLY A 483 11.74 13.21 -12.07
C GLY A 483 11.78 13.25 -10.53
N GLU A 484 10.66 12.98 -9.86
CA GLU A 484 10.53 12.94 -8.41
C GLU A 484 11.32 11.79 -7.77
N LYS A 485 12.54 12.09 -7.35
CA LYS A 485 13.30 11.24 -6.43
C LYS A 485 12.63 11.26 -5.06
N GLU A 486 12.04 10.13 -4.64
CA GLU A 486 11.74 9.86 -3.23
C GLU A 486 13.05 9.91 -2.42
N ARG A 487 13.32 11.06 -1.78
CA ARG A 487 14.69 11.43 -1.35
C ARG A 487 14.94 11.32 0.16
N GLY A 488 14.27 10.38 0.82
CA GLY A 488 14.50 10.04 2.23
C GLY A 488 14.12 11.16 3.21
N GLU A 489 13.09 11.93 2.89
CA GLU A 489 12.77 13.21 3.52
C GLU A 489 12.58 13.12 5.04
N GLY A 490 11.85 12.12 5.53
CA GLY A 490 11.70 11.88 6.97
C GLY A 490 13.02 11.62 7.72
N SER A 491 14.04 11.08 7.03
CA SER A 491 15.36 10.87 7.65
C SER A 491 16.20 12.14 7.66
N ARG A 492 16.11 12.98 6.63
CA ARG A 492 16.75 14.31 6.60
C ARG A 492 16.12 15.26 7.61
N GLY A 493 14.79 15.34 7.61
CA GLY A 493 14.02 16.12 8.59
C GLY A 493 14.34 15.75 10.03
N TRP A 494 14.49 14.45 10.35
CA TRP A 494 14.93 14.05 11.70
C TRP A 494 16.35 14.53 12.03
N GLN A 495 17.31 14.40 11.10
CA GLN A 495 18.69 14.86 11.33
C GLN A 495 18.76 16.37 11.55
N GLU A 496 17.95 17.16 10.82
CA GLU A 496 17.86 18.62 10.98
C GLU A 496 17.16 19.04 12.28
N LEU A 497 16.09 18.34 12.68
CA LEU A 497 15.39 18.57 13.95
C LEU A 497 16.27 18.22 15.16
N ASP A 498 16.99 17.10 15.11
CA ASP A 498 17.96 16.71 16.14
C ASP A 498 19.16 17.67 16.18
N ALA A 499 19.64 18.14 15.03
CA ALA A 499 20.74 19.10 14.97
C ALA A 499 20.39 20.42 15.67
N LYS A 500 19.17 20.92 15.50
CA LYS A 500 18.62 22.11 16.21
C LYS A 500 18.47 21.83 17.70
N PHE A 501 17.74 20.79 18.09
CA PHE A 501 17.55 20.42 19.50
C PHE A 501 18.88 20.24 20.26
N ARG A 502 19.90 19.69 19.60
CA ARG A 502 21.25 19.53 20.14
C ARG A 502 22.03 20.85 20.28
N GLN A 503 21.68 21.91 19.53
CA GLN A 503 22.19 23.27 19.76
C GLN A 503 21.53 23.92 20.99
N ASP A 504 20.25 23.60 21.23
CA ASP A 504 19.46 24.11 22.36
C ASP A 504 19.69 23.33 23.69
N LEU A 505 20.49 22.26 23.68
CA LEU A 505 20.78 21.45 24.87
C LEU A 505 21.71 22.21 25.85
N PRO A 506 21.38 22.28 27.16
CA PRO A 506 22.31 22.71 28.19
C PRO A 506 23.61 21.90 28.19
N ASN A 507 24.74 22.54 28.53
CA ASN A 507 26.08 21.95 28.45
C ASN A 507 26.18 20.56 29.11
N ASP A 508 25.65 20.39 30.32
CA ASP A 508 25.70 19.11 31.04
C ASP A 508 24.90 18.00 30.33
N ALA A 509 23.75 18.34 29.74
CA ALA A 509 22.93 17.41 28.97
C ALA A 509 23.59 17.06 27.62
N TYR A 510 24.26 18.01 26.98
CA TYR A 510 25.08 17.77 25.79
C TYR A 510 26.26 16.83 26.11
N VAL A 511 26.98 17.07 27.21
CA VAL A 511 28.09 16.23 27.68
C VAL A 511 27.60 14.82 28.03
N GLY A 512 26.47 14.69 28.74
CA GLY A 512 25.85 13.39 29.05
C GLY A 512 25.46 12.61 27.78
N ARG A 513 24.82 13.27 26.81
CA ARG A 513 24.50 12.69 25.50
C ARG A 513 25.75 12.24 24.74
N LEU A 514 26.80 13.05 24.72
CA LEU A 514 28.05 12.71 24.03
C LEU A 514 28.79 11.54 24.71
N ALA A 515 28.77 11.48 26.04
CA ALA A 515 29.32 10.37 26.81
C ALA A 515 28.54 9.06 26.55
N TYR A 516 27.20 9.10 26.54
CA TYR A 516 26.38 7.94 26.17
C TYR A 516 26.70 7.44 24.75
N ARG A 517 26.64 8.33 23.75
CA ARG A 517 26.91 7.99 22.36
C ARG A 517 28.34 7.45 22.19
N GLY A 518 29.32 8.02 22.90
CA GLY A 518 30.68 7.51 22.99
C GLY A 518 30.78 6.10 23.57
N LEU A 519 30.07 5.80 24.66
CA LEU A 519 30.05 4.45 25.24
C LEU A 519 29.47 3.42 24.26
N VAL A 520 28.43 3.78 23.48
CA VAL A 520 27.89 2.93 22.41
C VAL A 520 28.90 2.77 21.27
N MET A 521 29.56 3.83 20.82
CA MET A 521 30.60 3.78 19.78
C MET A 521 31.83 2.93 20.19
N ARG A 522 32.16 2.92 21.48
CA ARG A 522 33.22 2.07 22.06
C ARG A 522 32.77 0.61 22.24
N ALA A 523 31.48 0.36 22.48
CA ALA A 523 30.91 -0.98 22.58
C ALA A 523 30.70 -1.66 21.21
N CYS A 524 30.27 -0.89 20.20
CA CYS A 524 29.98 -1.36 18.85
C CYS A 524 30.86 -0.62 17.81
N PRO A 525 32.10 -1.07 17.55
CA PRO A 525 33.02 -0.35 16.66
C PRO A 525 32.46 -0.08 15.27
N ARG A 526 31.62 -0.99 14.74
CA ARG A 526 31.00 -0.91 13.41
C ARG A 526 29.79 0.01 13.30
N ILE A 527 29.38 0.69 14.38
CA ILE A 527 28.18 1.54 14.39
C ILE A 527 28.25 2.68 13.36
N ARG A 528 27.22 2.80 12.52
CA ARG A 528 27.06 3.85 11.50
C ARG A 528 25.91 4.80 11.81
N MET A 529 24.86 4.29 12.43
CA MET A 529 23.69 5.07 12.84
C MET A 529 23.27 4.68 14.26
N LEU A 530 23.10 5.69 15.11
CA LEU A 530 22.67 5.56 16.50
C LEU A 530 21.53 6.55 16.74
N ASP A 531 20.36 6.04 17.15
CA ASP A 531 19.17 6.83 17.47
C ASP A 531 18.70 7.71 16.29
N GLY A 532 18.72 7.15 15.08
CA GLY A 532 18.38 7.85 13.84
C GLY A 532 19.42 8.90 13.38
N VAL A 533 20.51 9.08 14.11
CA VAL A 533 21.58 10.05 13.80
C VAL A 533 22.83 9.31 13.32
N GLU A 534 23.41 9.75 12.21
CA GLU A 534 24.65 9.20 11.66
C GLU A 534 25.86 9.47 12.56
N VAL A 535 26.74 8.47 12.69
CA VAL A 535 27.93 8.52 13.55
C VAL A 535 29.13 8.97 12.72
N SER A 536 29.52 10.24 12.88
CA SER A 536 30.70 10.79 12.19
C SER A 536 32.01 10.50 12.93
N GLU A 537 33.13 10.46 12.20
CA GLU A 537 34.46 10.31 12.81
C GLU A 537 34.81 11.48 13.75
N LYS A 538 34.37 12.70 13.40
CA LYS A 538 34.50 13.90 14.24
C LYS A 538 33.68 13.83 15.53
N GLU A 539 32.62 13.01 15.58
CA GLU A 539 31.90 12.71 16.82
C GLU A 539 32.66 11.66 17.64
N ARG A 540 33.13 10.58 17.00
CA ARG A 540 33.90 9.50 17.64
C ARG A 540 35.17 10.02 18.34
N THR A 541 35.95 10.89 17.70
CA THR A 541 37.18 11.44 18.31
C THR A 541 36.88 12.32 19.52
N LYS A 542 35.88 13.22 19.42
CA LYS A 542 35.42 14.05 20.55
C LYS A 542 34.89 13.20 21.71
N ALA A 543 34.09 12.19 21.42
CA ALA A 543 33.53 11.30 22.43
C ALA A 543 34.61 10.47 23.14
N ASN A 544 35.61 9.97 22.40
CA ASN A 544 36.76 9.25 22.99
C ASN A 544 37.59 10.16 23.90
N HIS A 545 37.89 11.40 23.48
CA HIS A 545 38.64 12.36 24.32
C HIS A 545 37.86 12.71 25.59
N LEU A 546 36.53 12.89 25.51
CA LEU A 546 35.68 13.10 26.68
C LEU A 546 35.73 11.91 27.65
N LEU A 547 35.61 10.68 27.14
CA LEU A 547 35.66 9.48 27.98
C LEU A 547 37.04 9.29 28.63
N GLN A 548 38.13 9.54 27.89
CA GLN A 548 39.49 9.50 28.44
C GLN A 548 39.72 10.55 29.55
N GLY A 549 39.20 11.77 29.38
CA GLY A 549 39.26 12.80 30.42
C GLY A 549 38.46 12.43 31.68
N LEU A 550 37.29 11.80 31.52
CA LEU A 550 36.48 11.28 32.63
C LEU A 550 37.13 10.08 33.33
N GLU A 551 37.84 9.23 32.58
CA GLU A 551 38.61 8.09 33.09
C GLU A 551 39.86 8.55 33.87
N ALA A 552 40.63 9.51 33.34
CA ALA A 552 41.81 10.07 34.01
C ALA A 552 41.48 10.96 35.21
N GLY A 553 40.36 11.68 35.18
CA GLY A 553 39.94 12.61 36.25
C GLY A 553 39.35 11.95 37.51
N GLY A 554 39.45 10.62 37.66
CA GLY A 554 39.00 9.86 38.84
C GLY A 554 37.49 9.84 39.11
N LYS A 555 36.67 10.59 38.35
CA LYS A 555 35.22 10.74 38.57
C LYS A 555 34.37 9.55 38.08
N ILE A 556 34.91 8.33 38.11
CA ILE A 556 34.12 7.10 37.93
C ILE A 556 33.63 6.61 39.29
N THR A 557 32.59 7.27 39.79
CA THR A 557 31.45 6.50 40.29
C THR A 557 30.38 6.51 39.20
N ALA A 558 29.69 5.40 39.02
CA ALA A 558 28.68 5.24 37.95
C ALA A 558 27.36 5.98 38.27
N LYS A 559 27.45 7.23 38.72
CA LYS A 559 26.35 8.12 39.11
C LYS A 559 26.17 9.31 38.15
N ALA A 560 27.26 9.87 37.64
CA ALA A 560 27.24 11.11 36.83
C ALA A 560 26.87 10.92 35.33
N VAL A 561 26.75 9.68 34.86
CA VAL A 561 26.37 9.32 33.47
C VAL A 561 25.24 8.27 33.49
N ALA A 562 24.45 8.24 34.57
CA ALA A 562 23.48 7.18 34.86
C ALA A 562 22.27 7.64 35.69
N SER A 563 22.02 8.96 35.72
CA SER A 563 20.79 9.60 36.18
C SER A 563 19.89 9.92 34.98
#